data_AF-A0A699W7W5-F1
#
_entry.id   AF-A0A699W7W5-F1
#
_cell.length_a   1.000
_cell.length_b   1.000
_cell.length_c   1.000
_cell.angle_alpha   90.00
_cell.angle_beta   90.00
_cell.angle_gamma   90.00
#
_symmetry.space_group_name_H-M   'P 1'
#
loop_
_entity.id
_entity.type
_entity.pdbx_description
1 polymer ?
#
loop_
_entity_poly.entity_id
_entity_poly.type
_entity_poly.pdbx_seq_one_letter_code
_entity_poly.pdbx_strand_id
1 'polypeptide(L)'
;DRRTGRMKPTVGSSYYDSAEGHGIVNVMQALHQTPATLKPDPAAKEFAEQPLNQKKVYWVDYNMVQAEILFLTKGDVYSKALAPTVALYNEYFGGGMGSIVFQDLRESKALAYSAMSRYANADKTGRSNYILSYIGTQSDKLPEAMSGMENL
;
A
#
# COMPACT_ATOMS: atom_id res chain seq x y z
N ASP A 1 1.65 -6.14 -19.28
CA ASP A 1 0.62 -5.23 -19.79
C ASP A 1 -0.22 -4.72 -18.61
N ARG A 2 0.08 -3.49 -18.16
CA ARG A 2 -0.46 -2.87 -16.95
C ARG A 2 -1.54 -1.88 -17.36
N ARG A 3 -2.77 -2.00 -16.84
CA ARG A 3 -3.73 -0.88 -16.77
C ARG A 3 -4.91 -1.19 -15.82
N THR A 4 -4.71 -0.76 -14.57
CA THR A 4 -5.67 0.02 -13.75
C THR A 4 -7.16 -0.32 -13.86
N GLY A 5 -7.66 -1.12 -12.91
CA GLY A 5 -9.09 -1.17 -12.58
C GLY A 5 -9.50 0.12 -11.87
N ARG A 6 -9.92 1.13 -12.63
CA ARG A 6 -10.47 2.38 -12.09
C ARG A 6 -11.85 2.09 -11.49
N MET A 7 -12.01 2.36 -10.19
CA MET A 7 -13.31 2.45 -9.54
C MET A 7 -14.21 3.45 -10.28
N LYS A 8 -15.53 3.27 -10.14
CA LYS A 8 -16.58 4.16 -10.67
C LYS A 8 -16.11 5.62 -10.60
N PRO A 9 -16.11 6.39 -11.70
CA PRO A 9 -15.93 7.82 -11.61
C PRO A 9 -17.24 8.42 -11.08
N THR A 10 -17.50 8.25 -9.78
CA THR A 10 -18.12 9.36 -9.08
C THR A 10 -17.10 10.47 -9.21
N VAL A 11 -17.41 11.54 -9.94
CA VAL A 11 -16.52 12.70 -10.06
C VAL A 11 -16.41 13.34 -8.67
N GLY A 12 -15.56 12.79 -7.83
CA GLY A 12 -15.12 13.37 -6.59
C GLY A 12 -14.03 14.38 -6.94
N SER A 13 -14.45 15.62 -7.21
CA SER A 13 -13.51 16.73 -7.33
C SER A 13 -13.16 17.20 -5.92
N SER A 14 -11.98 16.84 -5.41
CA SER A 14 -11.44 17.42 -4.18
C SER A 14 -10.87 18.80 -4.51
N TYR A 15 -11.58 19.86 -4.10
CA TYR A 15 -11.19 21.25 -4.30
C TYR A 15 -10.84 21.87 -2.95
N TYR A 16 -9.73 22.58 -2.86
CA TYR A 16 -9.25 23.24 -1.64
C TYR A 16 -9.06 24.73 -1.94
N ASP A 17 -9.93 25.57 -1.40
CA ASP A 17 -9.85 27.04 -1.49
C ASP A 17 -10.50 27.69 -0.26
N SER A 18 -10.19 28.95 0.01
CA SER A 18 -10.70 29.73 1.15
C SER A 18 -12.12 30.24 0.98
N ALA A 19 -12.75 30.02 -0.19
CA ALA A 19 -14.09 30.48 -0.50
C ALA A 19 -15.18 29.63 0.20
N GLU A 20 -16.18 30.30 0.78
CA GLU A 20 -17.36 29.65 1.36
C GLU A 20 -18.02 28.69 0.36
N GLY A 21 -18.50 27.54 0.84
CA GLY A 21 -18.88 26.38 0.02
C GLY A 21 -19.90 26.59 -1.10
N HIS A 22 -20.53 27.76 -1.18
CA HIS A 22 -21.43 28.15 -2.27
C HIS A 22 -20.71 28.53 -3.58
N GLY A 23 -19.45 29.01 -3.52
CA GLY A 23 -18.69 29.38 -4.73
C GLY A 23 -18.24 28.19 -5.58
N ILE A 24 -18.01 27.04 -4.95
CA ILE A 24 -17.43 25.84 -5.58
C ILE A 24 -18.37 25.24 -6.62
N VAL A 25 -19.68 25.23 -6.35
CA VAL A 25 -20.68 24.68 -7.28
C VAL A 25 -20.67 25.44 -8.60
N ASN A 26 -20.61 26.78 -8.53
CA ASN A 26 -20.61 27.64 -9.72
C ASN A 26 -19.32 27.48 -10.52
N VAL A 27 -18.16 27.40 -9.85
CA VAL A 27 -16.87 27.15 -10.50
C VAL A 27 -16.84 25.77 -11.16
N MET A 28 -17.35 24.75 -10.49
CA MET A 28 -17.38 23.39 -11.03
C MET A 28 -18.33 23.28 -12.23
N GLN A 29 -19.51 23.93 -12.18
CA GLN A 29 -20.42 23.98 -13.33
C GLN A 29 -19.82 24.74 -14.52
N ALA A 30 -19.09 25.84 -14.26
CA ALA A 30 -18.44 26.61 -15.31
C ALA A 30 -17.28 25.85 -15.98
N LEU A 31 -16.48 25.12 -15.20
CA LEU A 31 -15.24 24.49 -15.69
C LEU A 31 -15.40 23.01 -16.07
N HIS A 32 -16.37 22.29 -15.51
CA HIS A 32 -16.60 20.87 -15.74
C HIS A 32 -17.81 20.64 -16.65
N GLN A 33 -17.69 21.04 -17.92
CA GLN A 33 -18.72 20.79 -18.92
C GLN A 33 -18.74 19.30 -19.29
N THR A 34 -19.81 18.61 -18.89
CA THR A 34 -20.03 17.20 -19.23
C THR A 34 -21.17 17.06 -20.23
N PRO A 35 -21.14 16.04 -21.12
CA PRO A 35 -22.26 15.77 -22.00
C PRO A 35 -23.53 15.48 -21.20
N ALA A 36 -24.69 15.92 -21.72
CA ALA A 36 -25.99 15.67 -21.09
C ALA A 36 -26.31 14.18 -20.91
N THR A 37 -25.66 13.30 -21.68
CA THR A 37 -25.76 11.85 -21.54
C THR A 37 -24.38 11.25 -21.40
N LEU A 38 -24.09 10.68 -20.23
CA LEU A 38 -22.85 9.96 -19.97
C LEU A 38 -22.95 8.54 -20.54
N LYS A 39 -21.82 8.01 -21.04
CA LYS A 39 -21.75 6.60 -21.41
C LYS A 39 -21.88 5.73 -20.16
N PRO A 40 -22.59 4.59 -20.22
CA PRO A 40 -22.66 3.69 -19.09
C PRO A 40 -21.26 3.14 -18.77
N ASP A 41 -20.94 3.05 -17.48
CA ASP A 41 -19.72 2.42 -17.04
C ASP A 41 -19.71 0.94 -17.45
N PRO A 42 -18.57 0.38 -17.90
CA PRO A 42 -18.45 -1.06 -18.07
C PRO A 42 -18.70 -1.76 -16.73
N ALA A 43 -19.26 -2.97 -16.79
CA ALA A 43 -19.45 -3.78 -15.60
C ALA A 43 -18.13 -3.96 -14.85
N ALA A 44 -18.14 -3.71 -13.53
CA ALA A 44 -16.95 -3.83 -12.71
C ALA A 44 -16.47 -5.28 -12.71
N LYS A 45 -15.18 -5.48 -13.00
CA LYS A 45 -14.56 -6.79 -12.83
C LYS A 45 -14.17 -6.96 -11.37
N GLU A 46 -14.82 -7.91 -10.71
CA GLU A 46 -14.51 -8.27 -9.33
C GLU A 46 -13.28 -9.20 -9.28
N PHE A 47 -12.30 -8.84 -8.45
CA PHE A 47 -11.11 -9.63 -8.19
C PHE A 47 -11.12 -10.05 -6.74
N ALA A 48 -11.56 -11.29 -6.48
CA ALA A 48 -11.64 -11.85 -5.15
C ALA A 48 -10.24 -12.02 -4.53
N GLU A 49 -10.10 -11.61 -3.28
CA GLU A 49 -8.87 -11.81 -2.52
C GLU A 49 -8.66 -13.29 -2.26
N GLN A 50 -7.45 -13.77 -2.54
CA GLN A 50 -7.10 -15.15 -2.25
C GLN A 50 -6.75 -15.31 -0.76
N PRO A 51 -7.11 -16.43 -0.14
CA PRO A 51 -6.67 -16.74 1.21
C PRO A 51 -5.15 -16.98 1.24
N LEU A 52 -4.48 -16.51 2.28
CA LEU A 52 -3.05 -16.75 2.55
C LEU A 52 -2.87 -17.73 3.72
N ASN A 53 -3.51 -18.89 3.62
CA ASN A 53 -3.57 -19.88 4.72
C ASN A 53 -2.29 -20.71 4.89
N GLN A 54 -1.37 -20.63 3.93
CA GLN A 54 -0.11 -21.37 3.92
C GLN A 54 1.01 -20.44 3.49
N LYS A 55 2.20 -20.61 4.08
CA LYS A 55 3.40 -19.90 3.63
C LYS A 55 3.72 -20.32 2.20
N LYS A 56 3.74 -19.34 1.28
CA LYS A 56 4.11 -19.54 -0.12
C LYS A 56 5.26 -18.61 -0.44
N VAL A 57 6.29 -19.17 -1.07
CA VAL A 57 7.43 -18.41 -1.57
C VAL A 57 7.34 -18.39 -3.09
N TYR A 58 7.31 -17.19 -3.64
CA TYR A 58 7.46 -16.98 -5.08
C TYR A 58 8.87 -16.49 -5.32
N TRP A 59 9.55 -17.10 -6.27
CA TRP A 59 10.88 -16.71 -6.68
C TRP A 59 10.83 -16.29 -8.15
N VAL A 60 11.47 -15.17 -8.45
CA VAL A 60 11.60 -14.66 -9.80
C VAL A 60 13.07 -14.47 -10.06
N ASP A 61 13.59 -15.23 -11.02
CA ASP A 61 14.96 -15.05 -11.47
C ASP A 61 15.07 -13.77 -12.30
N TYR A 62 15.98 -12.90 -11.90
CA TYR A 62 16.27 -11.68 -12.63
C TYR A 62 17.71 -11.24 -12.34
N ASN A 63 18.45 -10.90 -13.39
CA ASN A 63 19.86 -10.56 -13.28
C ASN A 63 20.06 -9.21 -12.56
N MET A 64 20.38 -9.26 -11.27
CA MET A 64 20.60 -8.10 -10.39
C MET A 64 21.76 -8.34 -9.42
N VAL A 65 22.36 -7.24 -8.94
CA VAL A 65 23.44 -7.26 -7.94
C VAL A 65 22.90 -7.46 -6.51
N GLN A 66 21.62 -7.14 -6.30
CA GLN A 66 20.95 -7.23 -5.00
C GLN A 66 19.72 -8.13 -5.09
N ALA A 67 19.33 -8.69 -3.95
CA ALA A 67 18.10 -9.44 -3.77
C ALA A 67 17.01 -8.53 -3.17
N GLU A 68 15.80 -8.67 -3.71
CA GLU A 68 14.62 -7.93 -3.30
C GLU A 68 13.62 -8.89 -2.67
N ILE A 69 13.31 -8.71 -1.39
CA ILE A 69 12.42 -9.62 -0.66
C ILE A 69 11.19 -8.84 -0.21
N LEU A 70 10.01 -9.39 -0.50
CA LEU A 70 8.73 -8.86 -0.07
C LEU A 70 7.97 -9.90 0.73
N PHE A 71 7.64 -9.54 1.97
CA PHE A 71 6.76 -10.30 2.84
C PHE A 71 5.35 -9.73 2.73
N LEU A 72 4.37 -10.61 2.51
CA LEU A 72 2.97 -10.23 2.42
C LEU A 72 2.13 -11.09 3.37
N THR A 73 1.51 -10.43 4.34
CA THR A 73 0.60 -11.07 5.29
C THR A 73 -0.79 -10.46 5.14
N LYS A 74 -1.81 -11.31 5.05
CA LYS A 74 -3.20 -10.86 5.03
C LYS A 74 -3.63 -10.54 6.46
N GLY A 75 -4.11 -9.31 6.67
CA GLY A 75 -4.69 -8.87 7.93
C GLY A 75 -6.22 -9.00 7.93
N ASP A 76 -6.84 -8.40 8.95
CA ASP A 76 -8.29 -8.39 9.09
C ASP A 76 -8.98 -7.54 8.03
N VAL A 77 -10.29 -7.75 7.84
CA VAL A 77 -11.15 -6.85 7.06
C VAL A 77 -11.04 -5.43 7.63
N TYR A 78 -10.94 -4.44 6.74
CA TYR A 78 -10.83 -3.06 7.18
C TYR A 78 -11.97 -2.66 8.14
N SER A 79 -11.58 -2.06 9.26
CA SER A 79 -12.48 -1.44 10.22
C SER A 79 -11.91 -0.11 10.68
N LYS A 80 -12.76 0.90 10.83
CA LYS A 80 -12.36 2.23 11.34
C LYS A 80 -11.73 2.13 12.73
N ALA A 81 -12.14 1.15 13.53
CA ALA A 81 -11.60 0.92 14.87
C ALA A 81 -10.12 0.52 14.86
N LEU A 82 -9.62 -0.07 13.76
CA LEU A 82 -8.21 -0.44 13.62
C LEU A 82 -7.31 0.74 13.25
N ALA A 83 -7.87 1.88 12.81
CA ALA A 83 -7.08 2.99 12.28
C ALA A 83 -6.01 3.52 13.26
N PRO A 84 -6.28 3.70 14.57
CA PRO A 84 -5.26 4.14 15.52
C PRO A 84 -4.13 3.11 15.70
N THR A 85 -4.48 1.82 15.78
CA THR A 85 -3.51 0.73 15.92
C THR A 85 -2.63 0.61 14.68
N VAL A 86 -3.23 0.74 13.49
CA VAL A 86 -2.51 0.74 12.21
C VAL A 86 -1.58 1.95 12.11
N ALA A 87 -2.00 3.13 12.58
CA ALA A 87 -1.14 4.31 12.61
C ALA A 87 0.06 4.10 13.52
N LEU A 88 -0.15 3.57 14.73
CA LEU A 88 0.93 3.26 15.68
C LEU A 88 1.91 2.23 15.10
N TYR A 89 1.40 1.15 14.49
CA TYR A 89 2.24 0.16 13.81
C TYR A 89 3.11 0.82 12.74
N ASN A 90 2.49 1.65 11.89
CA ASN A 90 3.20 2.29 10.79
C ASN A 90 4.24 3.29 11.26
N GLU A 91 4.02 4.00 12.38
CA GLU A 91 5.03 4.86 12.97
C GLU A 91 6.20 4.04 13.50
N TYR A 92 5.92 2.99 14.26
CA TYR A 92 6.94 2.19 14.94
C TYR A 92 7.77 1.30 13.98
N PHE A 93 7.11 0.60 13.05
CA PHE A 93 7.77 -0.33 12.11
C PHE A 93 8.08 0.28 10.73
N GLY A 94 7.45 1.40 10.36
CA GLY A 94 7.49 1.93 9.00
C GLY A 94 7.74 3.43 8.87
N GLY A 95 7.90 4.16 9.97
CA GLY A 95 8.00 5.63 10.04
C GLY A 95 9.26 6.24 9.42
N GLY A 96 9.88 5.57 8.46
CA GLY A 96 11.13 5.99 7.83
C GLY A 96 12.35 5.56 8.64
N MET A 97 13.38 6.42 8.66
CA MET A 97 14.68 6.06 9.24
C MET A 97 14.63 5.81 10.74
N GLY A 98 13.69 6.41 11.48
CA GLY A 98 13.53 6.19 12.92
C GLY A 98 12.78 4.91 13.31
N SER A 99 12.25 4.17 12.33
CA SER A 99 11.51 2.93 12.60
C SER A 99 12.41 1.80 13.08
N ILE A 100 11.87 0.88 13.86
CA ILE A 100 12.65 -0.26 14.39
C ILE A 100 13.20 -1.15 13.27
N VAL A 101 12.44 -1.32 12.18
CA VAL A 101 12.85 -2.08 11.00
C VAL A 101 14.10 -1.45 10.38
N PHE A 102 14.09 -0.14 10.20
CA PHE A 102 15.23 0.56 9.60
C PHE A 102 16.43 0.60 10.56
N GLN A 103 16.21 0.91 11.83
CA GLN A 103 17.27 1.02 12.84
C GLN A 103 17.98 -0.32 13.11
N ASP A 104 17.23 -1.42 13.23
CA ASP A 104 17.83 -2.73 13.51
C ASP A 104 18.51 -3.30 12.25
N LEU A 105 17.82 -3.32 11.11
CA LEU A 105 18.31 -4.04 9.93
C LEU A 105 19.34 -3.25 9.13
N ARG A 106 19.19 -1.92 9.05
CA ARG A 106 20.13 -1.07 8.32
C ARG A 106 21.19 -0.48 9.24
N GLU A 107 20.80 0.26 10.27
CA GLU A 107 21.79 1.00 11.08
C GLU A 107 22.61 0.07 11.99
N SER A 108 21.99 -0.95 12.59
CA SER A 108 22.69 -1.82 13.55
C SER A 108 23.42 -3.00 12.91
N LYS A 109 22.79 -3.64 11.91
CA LYS A 109 23.30 -4.90 11.32
C LYS A 109 23.86 -4.75 9.90
N ALA A 110 23.68 -3.60 9.25
CA ALA A 110 24.12 -3.33 7.87
C ALA A 110 23.68 -4.44 6.87
N LEU A 111 22.46 -4.95 7.06
CA LEU A 111 21.88 -6.01 6.24
C LEU A 111 21.14 -5.48 5.01
N ALA A 112 20.78 -4.19 4.97
CA ALA A 112 19.94 -3.65 3.90
C ALA A 112 20.31 -2.23 3.48
N TYR A 113 20.14 -1.93 2.19
CA TYR A 113 20.10 -0.55 1.71
C TYR A 113 18.73 0.08 1.89
N SER A 114 17.66 -0.73 1.90
CA SER A 114 16.29 -0.29 2.14
C SER A 114 15.56 -1.38 2.89
N ALA A 115 14.90 -1.01 3.99
CA ALA A 115 14.05 -1.90 4.77
C ALA A 115 12.86 -1.09 5.28
N MET A 116 11.66 -1.67 5.19
CA MET A 116 10.43 -1.04 5.67
C MET A 116 9.37 -2.09 5.99
N SER A 117 8.42 -1.73 6.84
CA SER A 117 7.17 -2.46 6.99
C SER A 117 6.00 -1.50 7.04
N ARG A 118 4.89 -1.89 6.43
CA ARG A 118 3.67 -1.09 6.41
C ARG A 118 2.45 -1.98 6.56
N TYR A 119 1.58 -1.59 7.48
CA TYR A 119 0.21 -2.06 7.56
C TYR A 119 -0.67 -1.17 6.66
N ALA A 120 -1.08 -1.73 5.52
CA ALA A 120 -1.89 -1.08 4.50
C ALA A 120 -3.38 -1.35 4.73
N ASN A 121 -4.14 -0.27 4.89
CA ASN A 121 -5.60 -0.34 4.93
C ASN A 121 -6.18 -0.76 3.57
N ALA A 122 -7.30 -1.49 3.59
CA ALA A 122 -8.00 -1.88 2.38
C ALA A 122 -8.51 -0.66 1.58
N ASP A 123 -8.44 -0.76 0.25
CA ASP A 123 -8.86 0.29 -0.69
C ASP A 123 -10.37 0.32 -0.95
N LYS A 124 -11.10 -0.73 -0.55
CA LYS A 124 -12.54 -0.88 -0.70
C LYS A 124 -13.17 -1.50 0.54
N THR A 125 -14.42 -1.15 0.79
CA THR A 125 -15.23 -1.76 1.85
C THR A 125 -15.33 -3.28 1.65
N GLY A 126 -15.24 -4.04 2.74
CA GLY A 126 -15.34 -5.50 2.72
C GLY A 126 -14.06 -6.22 2.27
N ARG A 127 -12.97 -5.49 2.00
CA ARG A 127 -11.65 -6.05 1.69
C ARG A 127 -10.73 -6.08 2.91
N SER A 128 -9.71 -6.92 2.82
CA SER A 128 -8.75 -7.13 3.90
C SER A 128 -7.65 -6.09 3.88
N ASN A 129 -7.15 -5.76 5.07
CA ASN A 129 -5.89 -5.07 5.22
C ASN A 129 -4.73 -6.03 4.92
N TYR A 130 -3.54 -5.48 4.72
CA TYR A 130 -2.33 -6.25 4.46
C TYR A 130 -1.13 -5.65 5.17
N ILE A 131 -0.27 -6.50 5.72
CA ILE A 131 1.08 -6.10 6.12
C ILE A 131 2.00 -6.41 4.95
N LEU A 132 2.71 -5.39 4.49
CA LEU A 132 3.73 -5.48 3.46
C LEU A 132 5.04 -5.05 4.08
N SER A 133 6.00 -5.95 4.11
CA SER A 133 7.35 -5.67 4.57
C SER A 133 8.33 -5.97 3.46
N TYR A 134 9.38 -5.16 3.39
CA TYR A 134 10.31 -5.19 2.27
C TYR A 134 11.72 -4.99 2.76
N ILE A 135 12.65 -5.74 2.19
CA ILE A 135 14.09 -5.60 2.41
C ILE A 135 14.85 -5.82 1.10
N GLY A 136 15.67 -4.83 0.75
CA GLY A 136 16.64 -4.90 -0.35
C GLY A 136 18.05 -5.12 0.22
N THR A 137 18.66 -6.24 -0.12
CA THR A 137 19.92 -6.72 0.48
C THR A 137 20.90 -7.28 -0.57
N GLN A 138 22.17 -7.43 -0.21
CA GLN A 138 23.14 -8.12 -1.05
C GLN A 138 22.82 -9.62 -1.09
N SER A 139 23.06 -10.27 -2.23
CA SER A 139 22.68 -11.68 -2.44
C SER A 139 23.33 -12.66 -1.45
N ASP A 140 24.52 -12.35 -0.95
CA ASP A 140 25.27 -13.11 0.04
C ASP A 140 24.73 -12.95 1.48
N LYS A 141 23.99 -11.87 1.76
CA LYS A 141 23.38 -11.59 3.08
C LYS A 141 21.90 -11.94 3.17
N LEU A 142 21.39 -12.62 2.15
CA LEU A 142 19.96 -12.94 2.02
C LEU A 142 19.43 -13.74 3.22
N PRO A 143 20.11 -14.82 3.71
CA PRO A 143 19.63 -15.58 4.87
C PRO A 143 19.50 -14.74 6.13
N GLU A 144 20.48 -13.89 6.42
CA GLU A 144 20.51 -13.00 7.57
C GLU A 144 19.45 -11.90 7.47
N ALA A 145 19.26 -11.33 6.28
CA ALA A 145 18.23 -10.33 6.02
C ALA A 145 16.81 -10.90 6.21
N MET A 146 16.54 -12.12 5.71
CA MET A 146 15.25 -12.78 5.93
C MET A 146 15.02 -13.08 7.41
N SER A 147 16.01 -13.67 8.08
CA SER A 147 15.92 -13.96 9.52
C SER A 147 15.74 -12.69 10.34
N GLY A 148 16.43 -11.60 9.99
CA GLY A 148 16.28 -10.30 10.65
C GLY A 148 14.85 -9.76 10.55
N MET A 149 14.25 -9.81 9.36
CA MET A 149 12.86 -9.39 9.15
C MET A 149 11.84 -10.24 9.92
N GLU A 150 12.06 -11.55 10.03
CA GLU A 150 11.15 -12.45 10.74
C GLU A 150 11.21 -12.34 12.27
N ASN A 151 12.31 -11.81 12.81
CA ASN A 151 12.55 -11.70 14.26
C ASN A 151 12.25 -10.31 14.86
N LEU A 152 11.68 -9.39 14.06
CA LEU A 152 11.19 -8.08 14.51
C LEU A 152 9.73 -8.15 14.98
#